data_AF-A0A9D2BAF8-F1
#
_entry.id   AF-A0A9D2BAF8-F1
#
_cell.length_a   1.000
_cell.length_b   1.000
_cell.length_c   1.000
_cell.angle_alpha   90.00
_cell.angle_beta   90.00
_cell.angle_gamma   90.00
#
_symmetry.space_group_name_H-M   'P 1'
#
loop_
_entity.id
_entity.type
_entity.pdbx_description
1 polymer ?
#
loop_
_entity_poly.entity_id
_entity_poly.type
_entity_poly.pdbx_seq_one_letter_code
_entity_poly.pdbx_strand_id
1 'polypeptide(L)'
;KASGDSSFKYLQNVYTNHEINNQSMSIGLAVSEIALGDKGVSRVHGGGFAGTIQAFVPNEITGMYKKTMENVFGQGACHILKVRKYGGMKVL
;
A
#
# COMPACT_ATOMS: atom_id res chain seq x y z
N LYS A 1 13.30 -1.94 -2.46
CA LYS A 1 12.89 -1.12 -3.63
C LYS A 1 12.35 -2.00 -4.76
N ALA A 2 13.14 -2.92 -5.34
CA ALA A 2 12.73 -3.78 -6.46
C ALA A 2 11.34 -4.44 -6.38
N SER A 3 10.97 -5.05 -5.24
CA SER A 3 9.63 -5.67 -5.08
C SER A 3 8.48 -4.66 -5.11
N GLY A 4 8.69 -3.44 -4.61
CA GLY A 4 7.68 -2.38 -4.67
C GLY A 4 7.48 -1.90 -6.10
N ASP A 5 8.57 -1.51 -6.75
CA ASP A 5 8.60 -1.03 -8.13
C ASP A 5 7.99 -2.04 -9.12
N SER A 6 8.20 -3.35 -8.88
CA SER A 6 7.62 -4.40 -9.72
C SER A 6 6.09 -4.46 -9.69
N SER A 7 5.46 -3.89 -8.65
CA SER A 7 4.01 -3.98 -8.46
C SER A 7 3.27 -3.31 -9.61
N PHE A 8 3.57 -2.04 -9.91
CA PHE A 8 2.91 -1.36 -11.02
C PHE A 8 3.46 -1.80 -12.39
N LYS A 9 4.75 -2.12 -12.46
CA LYS A 9 5.44 -2.38 -13.74
C LYS A 9 5.12 -3.74 -14.36
N TYR A 10 4.89 -4.77 -13.54
CA TYR A 10 4.83 -6.15 -14.02
C TYR A 10 3.57 -6.91 -13.60
N LEU A 11 2.85 -6.46 -12.57
CA LEU A 11 1.64 -7.16 -12.17
C LEU A 11 0.47 -6.78 -13.09
N GLN A 12 -0.20 -7.79 -13.63
CA GLN A 12 -1.41 -7.61 -14.44
C GLN A 12 -2.67 -7.44 -13.58
N ASN A 13 -2.54 -7.57 -12.26
CA ASN A 13 -3.66 -7.45 -11.34
C ASN A 13 -3.75 -6.08 -10.66
N VAL A 14 -3.18 -5.02 -11.27
CA VAL A 14 -3.18 -3.67 -10.68
C VAL A 14 -4.49 -2.93 -10.94
N TYR A 15 -5.17 -3.21 -12.05
CA TYR A 15 -6.49 -2.70 -12.38
C TYR A 15 -7.21 -3.69 -13.30
N THR A 16 -8.54 -3.64 -13.35
CA THR A 16 -9.35 -4.53 -14.19
C THR A 16 -9.77 -3.83 -15.47
N ASN A 17 -9.78 -4.56 -16.59
CA ASN A 17 -10.31 -4.06 -17.86
C ASN A 17 -11.85 -3.93 -17.86
N HIS A 18 -12.54 -4.53 -16.89
CA HIS A 18 -13.97 -4.37 -16.71
C HIS A 18 -14.36 -3.02 -16.08
N GLU A 19 -13.47 -2.39 -15.32
CA GLU A 19 -13.69 -1.10 -14.65
C GLU A 19 -12.52 -0.15 -14.88
N ILE A 20 -12.25 0.21 -16.13
CA ILE A 20 -11.12 1.06 -16.51
C ILE A 20 -11.10 2.45 -15.85
N ASN A 21 -12.28 2.94 -15.43
CA ASN A 21 -12.43 4.23 -14.75
C ASN A 21 -12.12 4.14 -13.25
N ASN A 22 -11.98 2.94 -12.70
CA ASN A 22 -11.74 2.70 -11.29
C ASN A 22 -10.39 2.01 -11.08
N GLN A 23 -9.34 2.80 -10.81
CA GLN A 23 -7.97 2.32 -10.71
C GLN A 23 -7.36 2.64 -9.33
N SER A 24 -8.08 2.32 -8.27
CA SER A 24 -7.72 2.67 -6.89
C SER A 24 -6.31 2.20 -6.50
N MET A 25 -5.92 0.97 -6.87
CA MET A 25 -4.56 0.49 -6.58
C MET A 25 -3.48 1.17 -7.41
N SER A 26 -3.72 1.44 -8.71
CA SER A 26 -2.80 2.22 -9.55
C SER A 26 -2.50 3.57 -8.90
N ILE A 27 -3.56 4.28 -8.51
CA ILE A 27 -3.48 5.58 -7.84
C ILE A 27 -2.76 5.44 -6.50
N GLY A 28 -3.09 4.40 -5.72
CA GLY A 28 -2.49 4.17 -4.41
C GLY A 28 -0.98 3.96 -4.52
N LEU A 29 -0.52 3.14 -5.47
CA LEU A 29 0.91 2.91 -5.71
C LEU A 29 1.62 4.20 -6.13
N ALA A 30 1.04 4.96 -7.07
CA ALA A 30 1.63 6.21 -7.55
C ALA A 30 1.73 7.28 -6.45
N VAL A 31 0.65 7.48 -5.68
CA VAL A 31 0.64 8.40 -4.53
C VAL A 31 1.65 7.97 -3.48
N SER A 32 1.79 6.66 -3.25
CA SER A 32 2.77 6.13 -2.30
C SER A 32 4.21 6.42 -2.75
N GLU A 33 4.51 6.28 -4.04
CA GLU A 33 5.84 6.58 -4.58
C GLU A 33 6.21 8.05 -4.38
N ILE A 34 5.26 8.96 -4.63
CA ILE A 34 5.43 10.40 -4.37
C ILE A 34 5.62 10.68 -2.88
N ALA A 35 4.77 10.10 -2.02
CA ALA A 35 4.79 10.37 -0.58
C ALA A 35 6.03 9.80 0.11
N LEU A 36 6.51 8.64 -0.32
CA LEU A 36 7.63 7.94 0.31
C LEU A 36 8.98 8.38 -0.25
N GLY A 37 9.06 8.74 -1.54
CA GLY A 37 10.31 8.95 -2.23
C GLY A 37 11.27 7.77 -2.00
N ASP A 38 12.50 8.05 -1.58
CA ASP A 38 13.50 7.02 -1.26
C ASP A 38 13.43 6.47 0.17
N LYS A 39 12.49 6.92 0.99
CA LYS A 39 12.42 6.59 2.42
C LYS A 39 11.62 5.32 2.71
N GLY A 40 10.83 4.84 1.75
CA GLY A 40 9.95 3.69 1.95
C GLY A 40 9.65 2.98 0.64
N VAL A 41 8.82 1.94 0.74
CA VAL A 41 8.36 1.17 -0.44
C VAL A 41 6.91 0.78 -0.25
N SER A 42 6.15 0.73 -1.35
CA SER A 42 4.78 0.20 -1.38
C SER A 42 4.66 -0.92 -2.40
N ARG A 43 3.71 -1.82 -2.20
CA ARG A 43 3.41 -2.94 -3.11
C ARG A 43 1.94 -3.31 -3.06
N VAL A 44 1.46 -4.01 -4.09
CA VAL A 44 0.15 -4.68 -4.03
C VAL A 44 0.15 -5.71 -2.89
N HIS A 45 -0.95 -5.75 -2.13
CA HIS A 45 -1.20 -6.71 -1.07
C HIS A 45 -2.53 -7.45 -1.30
N GLY A 46 -2.52 -8.76 -1.06
CA GLY A 46 -3.65 -9.63 -1.38
C GLY A 46 -3.75 -9.97 -2.88
N GLY A 47 -4.95 -10.25 -3.36
CA GLY A 47 -5.21 -10.78 -4.71
C GLY A 47 -5.12 -9.76 -5.85
N GLY A 48 -5.07 -8.45 -5.55
CA GLY A 48 -5.09 -7.37 -6.54
C GLY A 48 -6.50 -6.87 -6.91
N PHE A 49 -6.57 -6.02 -7.93
CA PHE A 49 -7.75 -5.28 -8.41
C PHE A 49 -8.41 -4.39 -7.34
N ALA A 50 -9.43 -4.88 -6.64
CA ALA A 50 -10.09 -4.20 -5.53
C ALA A 50 -9.34 -4.40 -4.19
N GLY A 51 -8.04 -4.69 -4.27
CA GLY A 51 -7.21 -5.04 -3.15
C GLY A 51 -6.70 -3.83 -2.37
N THR A 52 -5.78 -4.11 -1.45
CA THR A 52 -5.07 -3.08 -0.69
C THR A 52 -3.64 -2.97 -1.19
N ILE A 53 -3.00 -1.85 -0.89
CA ILE A 53 -1.55 -1.75 -0.96
C ILE A 53 -0.96 -1.87 0.44
N GLN A 54 0.24 -2.43 0.52
CA GLN A 54 1.03 -2.45 1.74
C GLN A 54 2.25 -1.56 1.55
N ALA A 55 2.48 -0.66 2.49
CA ALA A 55 3.65 0.21 2.52
C ALA A 55 4.51 -0.03 3.76
N PHE A 56 5.82 -0.06 3.55
CA PHE A 56 6.82 -0.04 4.60
C PHE A 56 7.34 1.40 4.72
N VAL A 57 7.08 1.99 5.88
CA VAL A 57 7.21 3.44 6.11
C VAL A 57 8.02 3.65 7.39
N PRO A 58 9.05 4.51 7.39
CA PRO A 58 9.74 4.93 8.62
C PRO A 58 8.76 5.57 9.60
N ASN A 59 8.95 5.29 10.89
CA ASN A 59 8.02 5.71 11.95
C ASN A 59 7.81 7.23 11.98
N GLU A 60 8.84 8.00 11.63
CA GLU A 60 8.87 9.45 11.65
C GLU A 60 7.90 10.06 10.63
N ILE A 61 7.59 9.34 9.54
CA ILE A 61 6.75 9.85 8.45
C ILE A 61 5.39 9.14 8.34
N THR A 62 5.10 8.16 9.20
CA THR A 62 3.85 7.36 9.14
C THR A 62 2.59 8.23 9.25
N GLY A 63 2.61 9.27 10.08
CA GLY A 63 1.49 10.21 10.22
C GLY A 63 1.21 11.01 8.95
N MET A 64 2.27 11.51 8.30
CA MET A 64 2.18 12.20 7.01
C MET A 64 1.66 11.24 5.93
N TYR A 65 2.21 10.03 5.87
CA TYR A 65 1.81 9.03 4.88
C TYR A 65 0.33 8.66 5.01
N LYS A 66 -0.15 8.38 6.24
CA LYS A 66 -1.58 8.09 6.50
C LYS A 66 -2.46 9.24 6.02
N LYS A 67 -2.12 10.49 6.39
CA LYS A 67 -2.89 11.67 5.98
C LYS A 67 -2.94 11.82 4.46
N THR A 68 -1.82 11.63 3.78
CA THR A 68 -1.75 11.69 2.31
C THR A 68 -2.66 10.65 1.66
N MET A 69 -2.65 9.41 2.15
CA MET A 69 -3.52 8.35 1.63
C MET A 69 -5.00 8.62 1.92
N GLU A 70 -5.34 9.08 3.13
CA GLU A 70 -6.74 9.39 3.50
C GLU A 70 -7.29 10.62 2.77
N ASN A 71 -6.44 11.57 2.36
CA ASN A 71 -6.87 12.69 1.51
C ASN A 71 -7.30 12.22 0.11
N VAL A 72 -6.74 11.11 -0.38
CA VAL A 72 -7.05 10.57 -1.72
C VAL A 72 -8.21 9.58 -1.65
N PHE A 73 -8.23 8.70 -0.65
CA PHE A 73 -9.17 7.57 -0.56
C PHE A 73 -10.27 7.75 0.49
N GLY A 74 -10.25 8.84 1.25
CA GLY A 74 -11.18 9.10 2.34
C GLY A 74 -10.66 8.69 3.71
N GLN A 75 -11.24 9.29 4.75
CA GLN A 75 -10.91 9.01 6.14
C GLN A 75 -11.13 7.52 6.47
N GLY A 76 -10.16 6.91 7.15
CA GLY A 76 -10.21 5.50 7.53
C GLY A 76 -9.65 4.54 6.48
N ALA A 77 -9.29 5.00 5.28
CA ALA A 77 -8.75 4.13 4.23
C ALA A 77 -7.31 3.64 4.49
N CYS A 78 -6.58 4.25 5.43
CA CYS A 78 -5.19 3.89 5.72
C CYS A 78 -5.01 3.50 7.20
N HIS A 79 -4.60 2.25 7.45
CA HIS A 79 -4.38 1.72 8.78
C HIS A 79 -2.89 1.52 9.07
N ILE A 80 -2.44 2.01 10.23
CA ILE A 80 -1.07 1.78 10.71
C ILE A 80 -1.04 0.41 11.38
N LEU A 81 -0.29 -0.52 10.79
CA LEU A 81 -0.08 -1.85 11.34
C LEU A 81 1.31 -1.94 11.98
N LYS A 82 1.41 -2.62 13.13
CA LYS A 82 2.71 -2.97 13.73
C LYS A 82 3.01 -4.43 13.48
N VAL A 83 4.22 -4.71 12.99
CA VAL A 83 4.72 -6.07 12.86
C VAL A 83 4.99 -6.62 14.25
N ARG A 84 4.28 -7.70 14.60
CA ARG A 84 4.49 -8.41 15.86
C ARG A 84 5.63 -9.41 15.73
N LYS A 85 6.47 -9.52 16.76
CA LYS A 85 7.65 -10.41 16.78
C LYS A 85 7.28 -11.90 16.69
N TYR A 86 6.14 -12.29 17.27
CA TYR A 86 5.71 -13.67 17.36
C TYR A 86 4.36 -13.86 16.66
N GLY A 87 4.18 -14.92 15.88
CA GLY A 87 2.89 -15.29 15.29
C GLY A 87 1.93 -15.92 16.30
N GLY A 88 1.08 -16.85 15.83
CA GLY A 88 0.33 -17.73 16.72
C GLY A 88 1.29 -18.61 17.52
N MET A 89 1.12 -18.67 18.84
CA MET A 89 1.96 -19.47 19.74
C MET A 89 1.09 -20.14 20.79
N LYS A 90 1.45 -21.37 21.16
CA LYS A 90 0.82 -22.08 22.28
C LYS A 90 1.13 -21.30 23.57
N VAL A 91 0.08 -20.89 24.27
CA VAL A 91 0.20 -20.30 25.62
C VAL A 91 0.15 -21.47 26.61
N LEU A 92 1.06 -21.48 27.58
CA LEU A 92 1.11 -22.45 28.67
C LEU A 92 0.10 -22.08 29.76
#